data_AF-A0A662C638-F1
#
_entry.id   AF-A0A662C638-F1
#
_cell.length_a   1.000
_cell.length_b   1.000
_cell.length_c   1.000
_cell.angle_alpha   90.00
_cell.angle_beta   90.00
_cell.angle_gamma   90.00
#
_symmetry.space_group_name_H-M   'P 1'
#
loop_
_entity.id
_entity.type
_entity.pdbx_description
1 polymer ?
#
loop_
_entity_poly.entity_id
_entity_poly.type
_entity_poly.pdbx_seq_one_letter_code
_entity_poly.pdbx_strand_id
1 'polypeptide(L)'
;GIIYMVFVFIAILVYWFNPPGHPVIDNIALIAIGFLIYGPVMLIGVHALDLVPKKAAGTAAGLTGLFGYFIGASLLANIGMGYVVDNYGWDGGFMMLSVSSLLSIVFLAFTWNQGGIAEK
;
A
#
# COMPACT_ATOMS: atom_id res chain seq x y z
N GLY A 1 8.74 0.13 6.75
CA GLY A 1 7.38 -0.16 6.25
C GLY A 1 6.37 0.84 6.79
N ILE A 2 6.09 0.80 8.08
CA ILE A 2 5.04 1.60 8.73
C ILE A 2 5.20 3.11 8.51
N ILE A 3 6.39 3.67 8.74
CA ILE A 3 6.66 5.11 8.56
C ILE A 3 6.30 5.58 7.14
N TYR A 4 6.67 4.80 6.11
CA TYR A 4 6.32 5.10 4.73
C TYR A 4 4.81 5.10 4.51
N MET A 5 4.09 4.11 5.02
CA MET A 5 2.63 4.04 4.89
C MET A 5 1.92 5.18 5.64
N VAL A 6 2.45 5.63 6.77
CA VAL A 6 1.93 6.81 7.49
C VAL A 6 2.07 8.07 6.63
N PHE A 7 3.24 8.28 6.01
CA PHE A 7 3.43 9.42 5.12
C PHE A 7 2.56 9.33 3.85
N VAL A 8 2.36 8.13 3.27
CA VAL A 8 1.43 7.91 2.16
C VAL A 8 0.00 8.27 2.57
N PHE A 9 -0.45 7.83 3.73
CA PHE A 9 -1.78 8.17 4.25
C PHE A 9 -1.97 9.68 4.40
N ILE A 10 -0.99 10.37 5.00
CA ILE A 10 -1.03 11.84 5.12
C ILE A 10 -1.05 12.51 3.75
N ALA A 11 -0.24 12.04 2.79
CA ALA A 11 -0.21 12.61 1.44
C ALA A 11 -1.54 12.41 0.69
N ILE A 12 -2.22 11.27 0.87
CA ILE A 12 -3.56 11.02 0.33
C ILE A 12 -4.58 11.99 0.94
N LEU A 13 -4.54 12.21 2.26
CA LEU A 13 -5.43 13.17 2.91
C LEU A 13 -5.17 14.61 2.45
N VAL A 14 -3.90 15.00 2.30
CA VAL A 14 -3.53 16.32 1.76
C VAL A 14 -4.07 16.49 0.36
N TYR A 15 -3.96 15.46 -0.50
CA TYR A 15 -4.52 15.49 -1.84
C TYR A 15 -6.05 15.56 -1.84
N TRP A 16 -6.72 14.83 -0.94
CA TRP A 16 -8.18 14.81 -0.87
C TRP A 16 -8.78 16.13 -0.36
N PHE A 17 -8.17 16.76 0.65
CA PHE A 17 -8.65 18.02 1.23
C PHE A 17 -8.12 19.27 0.52
N ASN A 18 -7.29 19.14 -0.52
CA ASN A 18 -6.76 20.30 -1.24
C ASN A 18 -7.86 20.96 -2.08
N PRO A 19 -8.20 22.24 -1.84
CA PRO A 19 -9.20 22.94 -2.63
C PRO A 19 -8.72 23.15 -4.08
N PRO A 20 -9.65 23.11 -5.06
CA PRO A 20 -9.32 23.29 -6.48
C PRO A 20 -8.70 24.67 -6.71
N GLY A 21 -7.44 24.70 -7.19
CA GLY A 21 -6.69 25.94 -7.43
C GLY A 21 -5.19 25.86 -7.11
N HIS A 22 -4.72 24.81 -6.44
CA HIS A 22 -3.31 24.62 -6.09
C HIS A 22 -2.67 23.38 -6.77
N PRO A 23 -2.46 23.40 -8.10
CA PRO A 23 -1.89 22.26 -8.83
C PRO A 23 -0.46 21.90 -8.40
N VAL A 24 0.26 22.83 -7.77
CA VAL A 24 1.60 22.57 -7.22
C VAL A 24 1.52 21.61 -6.03
N ILE A 25 0.51 21.75 -5.17
CA ILE A 25 0.32 20.88 -4.00
C ILE A 25 -0.09 19.48 -4.46
N ASP A 26 -0.98 19.40 -5.45
CA ASP A 26 -1.39 18.12 -6.06
C ASP A 26 -0.20 17.38 -6.67
N ASN A 27 0.65 18.08 -7.43
CA ASN A 27 1.84 17.50 -8.03
C ASN A 27 2.82 16.99 -6.97
N ILE A 28 3.08 17.78 -5.92
CA ILE A 28 3.97 17.36 -4.83
C ILE A 28 3.38 16.16 -4.07
N ALA A 29 2.08 16.16 -3.81
CA ALA A 29 1.40 15.04 -3.15
C ALA A 29 1.47 13.76 -3.98
N LEU A 30 1.22 13.84 -5.30
CA LEU A 30 1.31 12.70 -6.21
C LEU A 30 2.74 12.17 -6.32
N ILE A 31 3.75 13.05 -6.39
CA ILE A 31 5.17 12.66 -6.36
C ILE A 31 5.49 11.95 -5.05
N ALA A 32 5.05 12.50 -3.92
CA ALA A 32 5.28 11.92 -2.60
C ALA A 32 4.62 10.53 -2.47
N ILE A 33 3.36 10.37 -2.87
CA ILE A 33 2.65 9.09 -2.87
C ILE A 33 3.41 8.07 -3.73
N GLY A 34 3.76 8.46 -4.97
CA GLY A 34 4.49 7.61 -5.90
C GLY A 34 5.85 7.17 -5.38
N PHE A 35 6.62 8.08 -4.77
CA PHE A 35 7.92 7.74 -4.19
C PHE A 35 7.80 6.87 -2.94
N LEU A 36 6.88 7.22 -2.04
CA LEU A 36 6.78 6.59 -0.72
C LEU A 36 6.14 5.19 -0.78
N ILE A 37 5.28 4.89 -1.75
CA ILE A 37 4.65 3.57 -1.88
C ILE A 37 5.62 2.47 -2.31
N TYR A 38 6.70 2.79 -3.03
CA TYR A 38 7.72 1.79 -3.42
C TYR A 38 8.45 1.19 -2.22
N GLY A 39 8.67 1.97 -1.16
CA GLY A 39 9.32 1.51 0.08
C GLY A 39 8.65 0.27 0.69
N PRO A 40 7.36 0.33 1.10
CA PRO A 40 6.66 -0.80 1.69
C PRO A 40 6.48 -1.96 0.70
N VAL A 41 6.23 -1.69 -0.59
CA VAL A 41 6.07 -2.75 -1.61
C VAL A 41 7.33 -3.60 -1.71
N MET A 42 8.52 -2.99 -1.73
CA MET A 42 9.78 -3.73 -1.73
C MET A 42 10.01 -4.51 -0.43
N LEU A 43 9.72 -3.89 0.72
CA LEU A 43 9.93 -4.50 2.04
C LEU A 43 9.07 -5.76 2.25
N ILE A 44 7.85 -5.80 1.70
CA ILE A 44 6.98 -6.98 1.76
C ILE A 44 7.62 -8.17 1.04
N GLY A 45 8.22 -7.95 -0.13
CA GLY A 45 8.93 -8.99 -0.87
C GLY A 45 10.13 -9.54 -0.11
N VAL A 46 10.93 -8.67 0.52
CA VAL A 46 12.07 -9.08 1.35
C VAL A 46 11.61 -9.87 2.58
N HIS A 47 10.56 -9.41 3.28
CA HIS A 47 10.00 -10.15 4.42
C HIS A 47 9.48 -11.54 4.04
N ALA A 48 8.84 -11.67 2.87
CA ALA A 48 8.37 -12.96 2.39
C ALA A 48 9.52 -13.94 2.14
N LEU A 49 10.69 -13.44 1.68
CA LEU A 49 11.89 -14.23 1.45
C LEU A 49 12.60 -14.63 2.74
N ASP A 50 12.61 -13.75 3.76
CA ASP A 50 13.22 -14.02 5.06
C ASP A 50 12.49 -15.11 5.85
N LEU A 51 11.19 -15.29 5.62
CA LEU A 51 10.35 -16.26 6.34
C LEU A 51 10.40 -17.69 5.78
N VAL A 52 11.06 -17.93 4.65
CA VAL A 52 11.07 -19.24 3.97
C VAL A 52 12.48 -19.75 3.67
N PRO A 53 12.68 -21.09 3.63
CA PRO A 53 13.97 -21.64 3.23
C PRO A 53 14.35 -21.23 1.80
N LYS A 54 15.65 -21.03 1.54
CA LYS A 54 16.20 -20.56 0.25
C LYS A 54 15.70 -21.33 -0.98
N LYS A 55 15.32 -22.60 -0.81
CA LYS A 55 14.80 -23.49 -1.87
C LYS A 55 13.34 -23.18 -2.25
N ALA A 56 12.58 -22.54 -1.36
CA ALA A 56 11.17 -22.14 -1.53
C ALA A 56 10.98 -20.61 -1.61
N ALA A 57 12.07 -19.84 -1.56
CA ALA A 57 12.09 -18.39 -1.69
C ALA A 57 11.35 -17.89 -2.95
N GLY A 58 11.59 -18.55 -4.10
CA GLY A 58 10.97 -18.17 -5.37
C GLY A 58 9.45 -18.41 -5.39
N THR A 59 8.96 -19.50 -4.79
CA THR A 59 7.52 -19.80 -4.73
C THR A 59 6.80 -18.90 -3.72
N ALA A 60 7.42 -18.58 -2.58
CA ALA A 60 6.85 -17.65 -1.62
C ALA A 60 6.75 -16.21 -2.18
N ALA A 61 7.84 -15.70 -2.76
CA ALA A 61 7.84 -14.40 -3.43
C ALA A 61 6.84 -14.37 -4.60
N GLY A 62 6.80 -15.42 -5.43
CA GLY A 62 5.85 -15.55 -6.52
C GLY A 62 4.39 -15.55 -6.06
N LEU A 63 4.07 -16.23 -4.97
CA LEU A 63 2.72 -16.25 -4.41
C LEU A 63 2.32 -14.90 -3.83
N THR A 64 3.21 -14.23 -3.09
CA THR A 64 2.94 -12.86 -2.57
C THR A 64 2.74 -11.85 -3.70
N GLY A 65 3.53 -11.95 -4.78
CA GLY A 65 3.37 -11.14 -5.98
C GLY A 65 2.05 -11.42 -6.70
N LEU A 66 1.65 -12.69 -6.83
CA LEU A 66 0.38 -13.08 -7.45
C LEU A 66 -0.81 -12.50 -6.67
N PHE A 67 -0.83 -12.61 -5.35
CA PHE A 67 -1.90 -12.03 -4.53
C PHE A 67 -1.88 -10.50 -4.55
N GLY A 68 -0.71 -9.87 -4.47
CA GLY A 68 -0.58 -8.42 -4.55
C GLY A 68 -1.06 -7.85 -5.88
N TYR A 69 -0.75 -8.53 -6.99
CA TYR A 69 -1.10 -8.05 -8.33
C TYR A 69 -2.52 -8.45 -8.76
N PHE A 70 -2.88 -9.73 -8.65
CA PHE A 70 -4.17 -10.20 -9.13
C PHE A 70 -5.31 -9.73 -8.22
N ILE A 71 -5.18 -9.92 -6.91
CA ILE A 71 -6.22 -9.49 -5.96
C ILE A 71 -6.12 -7.99 -5.70
N GLY A 72 -4.92 -7.49 -5.38
CA GLY A 72 -4.72 -6.07 -5.08
C GLY A 72 -4.95 -5.17 -6.29
N ALA A 73 -4.09 -5.27 -7.31
CA ALA A 73 -4.13 -4.33 -8.43
C ALA A 73 -5.29 -4.58 -9.41
N SER A 74 -5.53 -5.84 -9.81
CA SER A 74 -6.52 -6.12 -10.86
C SER A 74 -7.95 -6.13 -10.34
N LEU A 75 -8.22 -6.83 -9.23
CA LEU A 75 -9.58 -6.94 -8.69
C LEU A 75 -9.96 -5.72 -7.84
N LEU A 76 -9.17 -5.38 -6.81
CA LEU A 76 -9.55 -4.31 -5.87
C LEU A 76 -9.28 -2.91 -6.43
N ALA A 77 -8.12 -2.67 -7.04
CA ALA A 77 -7.75 -1.32 -7.49
C ALA A 77 -8.38 -0.92 -8.83
N ASN A 78 -8.64 -1.84 -9.76
CA ASN A 78 -9.35 -1.49 -11.00
C ASN A 78 -10.87 -1.67 -10.85
N ILE A 79 -11.35 -2.89 -10.60
CA ILE A 79 -12.79 -3.17 -10.55
C ILE A 79 -13.42 -2.57 -9.28
N GLY A 80 -12.79 -2.78 -8.12
CA GLY A 80 -13.28 -2.25 -6.85
C GLY A 80 -13.31 -0.73 -6.83
N MET A 81 -12.22 -0.06 -7.21
CA MET A 81 -12.18 1.40 -7.29
C MET A 81 -13.16 1.95 -8.32
N GLY A 82 -13.26 1.33 -9.50
CA GLY A 82 -14.23 1.73 -10.53
C GLY A 82 -15.66 1.69 -9.99
N TYR A 83 -16.05 0.59 -9.36
CA TYR A 83 -17.38 0.44 -8.77
C TYR A 83 -17.66 1.47 -7.67
N VAL A 84 -16.67 1.75 -6.81
CA VAL A 84 -16.81 2.74 -5.73
C VAL A 84 -16.93 4.15 -6.30
N VAL A 85 -16.12 4.51 -7.30
CA VAL A 85 -16.17 5.84 -7.92
C VAL A 85 -17.47 6.05 -8.71
N ASP A 86 -17.97 5.01 -9.38
CA ASP A 86 -19.23 5.10 -10.13
C ASP A 86 -20.46 5.31 -9.22
N ASN A 87 -20.45 4.76 -8.00
CA ASN A 87 -21.58 4.84 -7.07
C ASN A 87 -21.46 5.94 -6.00
N TYR A 88 -20.24 6.21 -5.52
CA TYR A 88 -19.96 7.12 -4.40
C TYR A 88 -19.05 8.30 -4.79
N GLY A 89 -18.70 8.42 -6.07
CA GLY A 89 -17.83 9.48 -6.57
C GLY A 89 -16.38 9.36 -6.11
N TRP A 90 -15.59 10.39 -6.40
CA TRP A 90 -14.17 10.46 -6.05
C TRP A 90 -13.94 10.49 -4.53
N ASP A 91 -14.86 11.06 -3.75
CA ASP A 91 -14.79 11.02 -2.28
C ASP A 91 -14.80 9.57 -1.76
N GLY A 92 -15.63 8.69 -2.33
CA GLY A 92 -15.62 7.27 -2.03
C GLY A 92 -14.30 6.59 -2.40
N GLY A 93 -13.71 6.98 -3.54
CA GLY A 93 -12.40 6.49 -3.98
C GLY A 93 -11.26 6.88 -3.03
N PHE A 94 -11.22 8.14 -2.59
CA PHE A 94 -10.23 8.61 -1.60
C PHE A 94 -10.45 7.99 -0.22
N MET A 95 -11.71 7.77 0.17
CA MET A 95 -12.02 7.06 1.42
C MET A 95 -11.52 5.61 1.36
N MET A 96 -11.69 4.91 0.23
CA MET A 96 -11.15 3.57 0.01
C MET A 96 -9.61 3.54 0.06
N LEU A 97 -8.93 4.49 -0.57
CA LEU A 97 -7.47 4.63 -0.53
C LEU A 97 -6.95 4.90 0.90
N SER A 98 -7.67 5.73 1.65
CA SER A 98 -7.33 6.07 3.03
C SER A 98 -7.49 4.86 3.95
N VAL A 99 -8.62 4.14 3.85
CA VAL A 99 -8.88 2.93 4.65
C VAL A 99 -7.90 1.82 4.31
N SER A 100 -7.58 1.60 3.04
CA SER A 100 -6.60 0.58 2.63
C SER A 100 -5.19 0.89 3.15
N SER A 101 -4.78 2.17 3.12
CA SER A 101 -3.50 2.60 3.71
C SER A 101 -3.47 2.38 5.22
N LEU A 102 -4.56 2.66 5.92
CA LEU A 102 -4.70 2.42 7.36
C LEU A 102 -4.64 0.92 7.69
N LEU A 103 -5.35 0.08 6.93
CA LEU A 103 -5.29 -1.38 7.05
C LEU A 103 -3.87 -1.90 6.83
N SER A 104 -3.14 -1.37 5.84
CA SER A 104 -1.75 -1.75 5.61
C SER A 104 -0.84 -1.39 6.79
N ILE A 105 -1.03 -0.21 7.39
CA ILE A 105 -0.32 0.18 8.62
C ILE A 105 -0.60 -0.84 9.74
N VAL A 106 -1.87 -1.20 9.95
CA VAL A 106 -2.27 -2.16 10.99
C VAL A 106 -1.65 -3.53 10.74
N PHE A 107 -1.72 -4.05 9.52
CA PHE A 107 -1.13 -5.35 9.18
C PHE A 107 0.40 -5.34 9.29
N LEU A 108 1.07 -4.28 8.84
CA LEU A 108 2.52 -4.14 9.02
C LEU A 108 2.91 -3.99 10.50
N ALA A 109 2.06 -3.37 11.32
CA ALA A 109 2.27 -3.28 12.77
C ALA A 109 2.20 -4.65 13.44
N PHE A 110 1.28 -5.52 13.04
CA PHE A 110 1.25 -6.91 13.54
C PHE A 110 2.51 -7.70 13.17
N THR A 111 3.08 -7.45 12.00
CA THR A 111 4.30 -8.13 11.53
C THR A 111 5.57 -7.60 12.21
N TRP A 112 5.53 -6.45 12.89
CA TRP A 112 6.70 -5.84 13.55
C TRP A 112 7.39 -6.77 14.56
N ASN A 113 6.64 -7.63 15.24
CA ASN A 113 7.18 -8.50 16.30
C ASN A 113 7.81 -9.82 15.79
N GLN A 114 7.82 -10.08 14.48
CA GLN A 114 8.37 -11.35 13.96
C GLN A 114 9.87 -11.32 13.68
N GLY A 115 10.50 -10.15 13.74
CA GLY A 115 11.97 -10.01 13.66
C GLY A 115 12.74 -10.66 14.81
N GLY A 116 12.07 -11.13 15.87
CA GLY A 116 12.68 -11.80 17.02
C GLY A 116 12.82 -13.33 16.90
N ILE A 117 12.35 -13.97 15.82
CA ILE A 117 12.42 -15.44 15.66
C ILE A 117 13.62 -15.87 14.78
N ALA A 118 14.34 -14.93 14.16
CA ALA A 118 15.52 -15.22 13.34
C ALA A 118 16.83 -15.36 14.15
N GLU A 119 16.74 -15.59 15.46
CA GLU A 119 17.90 -15.89 16.31
C GLU A 119 17.75 -17.27 16.97
N LYS A 120 17.50 -18.32 16.18
CA LYS A 120 17.80 -19.73 16.54
C LYS A 120 18.16 -20.55 15.31
#